data_AF-G0L872-F1
#
_entry.id   AF-G0L872-F1
#
_cell.length_a   1.000
_cell.length_b   1.000
_cell.length_c   1.000
_cell.angle_alpha   90.00
_cell.angle_beta   90.00
_cell.angle_gamma   90.00
#
_symmetry.space_group_name_H-M   'P 1'
#
loop_
_entity.id
_entity.type
_entity.pdbx_description
1 polymer ?
#
loop_
_entity_poly.entity_id
_entity_poly.type
_entity_poly.pdbx_seq_one_letter_code
_entity_poly.pdbx_strand_id
1 'polypeptide(L)'
;MDNFRTRPKGDFIEKGNWQELYVLTEHWKSDLLFYKDDLKFLRHLEDKYFLWIKAEADLENIRRVGESILKDTRDCDQLLERVDTHLSHLSNIIGNSESQDEKAFREEHAELEEDMAEFVKNVRENRRRLFKVVEYDVEMDKL
;
A
#
# COMPACT_ATOMS: atom_id res chain seq x y z
N MET A 1 7.83 14.02 -9.21
CA MET A 1 6.76 13.20 -8.65
C MET A 1 7.11 11.77 -8.99
N ASP A 2 7.40 10.95 -7.98
CA ASP A 2 7.62 9.53 -8.22
C ASP A 2 6.30 8.93 -8.74
N ASN A 3 6.35 8.29 -9.90
CA ASN A 3 5.18 7.59 -10.42
C ASN A 3 5.10 6.23 -9.71
N PHE A 4 4.14 6.08 -8.80
CA PHE A 4 3.91 4.83 -8.09
C PHE A 4 3.02 3.84 -8.85
N ARG A 5 2.46 4.25 -10.00
CA ARG A 5 1.65 3.37 -10.85
C ARG A 5 2.55 2.39 -11.59
N THR A 6 2.21 1.11 -11.50
CA THR A 6 2.99 -0.01 -12.05
C THR A 6 2.55 -0.43 -13.45
N ARG A 7 1.54 0.23 -14.04
CA ARG A 7 1.00 -0.13 -15.36
C ARG A 7 1.82 0.37 -16.55
N PRO A 8 1.65 -0.23 -17.74
CA PRO A 8 2.06 0.36 -19.01
C PRO A 8 1.47 1.75 -19.24
N LYS A 9 2.25 2.65 -19.84
CA LYS A 9 1.84 4.04 -20.09
C LYS A 9 0.68 4.14 -21.09
N GLY A 10 -0.09 5.23 -21.01
CA GLY A 10 -1.15 5.55 -21.96
C GLY A 10 -2.54 5.17 -21.46
N ASP A 11 -3.40 4.72 -22.37
CA ASP A 11 -4.80 4.35 -22.17
C ASP A 11 -4.99 2.88 -21.77
N PHE A 12 -3.98 2.28 -21.13
CA PHE A 12 -3.97 0.85 -20.77
C PHE A 12 -5.19 0.39 -19.97
N ILE A 13 -5.69 1.18 -19.02
CA ILE A 13 -6.90 0.82 -18.26
C ILE A 13 -8.17 0.92 -19.13
N GLU A 14 -8.20 1.85 -20.09
CA GLU A 14 -9.36 2.06 -20.97
C GLU A 14 -9.42 1.04 -22.12
N LYS A 15 -8.26 0.63 -22.65
CA LYS A 15 -8.15 -0.18 -23.87
C LYS A 15 -7.52 -1.56 -23.68
N GLY A 16 -6.91 -1.82 -22.52
CA GLY A 16 -6.32 -3.11 -22.18
C GLY A 16 -7.37 -4.22 -22.18
N ASN A 17 -6.96 -5.41 -22.60
CA ASN A 17 -7.84 -6.57 -22.56
C ASN A 17 -8.00 -7.08 -21.11
N TRP A 18 -9.03 -7.89 -20.86
CA TRP A 18 -9.36 -8.34 -19.51
C TRP A 18 -8.24 -9.15 -18.86
N GLN A 19 -7.48 -9.94 -19.64
CA GLN A 19 -6.35 -10.72 -19.15
C GLN A 19 -5.18 -9.83 -18.72
N GLU A 20 -4.90 -8.76 -19.46
CA GLU A 20 -3.88 -7.77 -19.11
C GLU A 20 -4.23 -7.04 -17.81
N LEU A 21 -5.51 -6.66 -17.65
CA LEU A 21 -6.01 -6.06 -16.41
C LEU A 21 -5.94 -7.05 -15.23
N TYR A 22 -6.25 -8.33 -15.47
CA TYR A 22 -6.10 -9.39 -14.46
C TYR A 22 -4.68 -9.52 -13.96
N VAL A 23 -3.70 -9.62 -14.87
CA VAL A 23 -2.28 -9.72 -14.51
C VAL A 23 -1.82 -8.48 -13.74
N LEU A 24 -2.25 -7.28 -14.15
CA LEU A 24 -1.94 -6.06 -13.40
C LEU A 24 -2.50 -6.10 -11.98
N THR A 25 -3.75 -6.53 -11.80
CA THR A 25 -4.38 -6.65 -10.49
C THR A 25 -3.74 -7.75 -9.63
N GLU A 26 -3.26 -8.85 -10.22
CA GLU A 26 -2.47 -9.86 -9.49
C GLU A 26 -1.15 -9.29 -8.98
N HIS A 27 -0.49 -8.44 -9.76
CA HIS A 27 0.70 -7.72 -9.30
C HIS A 27 0.39 -6.80 -8.11
N TRP A 28 -0.72 -6.07 -8.16
CA TRP A 28 -1.16 -5.26 -7.00
C TRP A 28 -1.39 -6.10 -5.75
N LYS A 29 -2.03 -7.27 -5.89
CA LYS A 29 -2.20 -8.20 -4.76
C LYS A 29 -0.86 -8.64 -4.18
N SER A 30 0.09 -9.02 -5.03
CA SER A 30 1.43 -9.43 -4.60
C SER A 30 2.15 -8.29 -3.88
N ASP A 31 2.07 -7.06 -4.39
CA ASP A 31 2.66 -5.88 -3.75
C ASP A 31 2.02 -5.58 -2.39
N LEU A 32 0.68 -5.67 -2.28
CA LEU A 32 -0.02 -5.50 -1.01
C LEU A 32 0.36 -6.56 0.01
N LEU A 33 0.52 -7.83 -0.39
CA LEU A 33 0.99 -8.89 0.51
C LEU A 33 2.40 -8.60 1.02
N PHE A 34 3.29 -8.10 0.15
CA PHE A 34 4.61 -7.65 0.57
C PHE A 34 4.53 -6.49 1.56
N TYR A 35 3.71 -5.47 1.28
CA TYR A 35 3.53 -4.32 2.17
C TYR A 35 2.90 -4.71 3.51
N LYS A 36 2.00 -5.68 3.53
CA LYS A 36 1.41 -6.22 4.76
C LYS A 36 2.48 -6.80 5.68
N ASP A 37 3.45 -7.52 5.13
CA ASP A 37 4.57 -8.05 5.91
C ASP A 37 5.58 -6.96 6.30
N ASP A 38 5.86 -5.99 5.42
CA ASP A 38 6.68 -4.81 5.75
C ASP A 38 6.06 -4.01 6.90
N LEU A 39 4.75 -3.78 6.90
CA LEU A 39 4.04 -3.05 7.95
C LEU A 39 4.09 -3.78 9.30
N LYS A 40 3.98 -5.12 9.32
CA LYS A 40 4.20 -5.90 10.55
C LYS A 40 5.62 -5.69 11.08
N PHE A 41 6.62 -5.70 10.19
CA PHE A 41 8.00 -5.41 10.57
C PHE A 41 8.15 -4.01 11.15
N LEU A 42 7.56 -2.98 10.52
CA LEU A 42 7.62 -1.60 11.01
C LEU A 42 6.93 -1.43 12.37
N ARG A 43 5.80 -2.11 12.60
CA ARG A 43 5.14 -2.16 13.92
C ARG A 43 6.05 -2.78 14.99
N HIS A 44 6.70 -3.89 14.70
CA HIS A 44 7.66 -4.49 15.64
C HIS A 44 8.86 -3.59 15.91
N LEU A 45 9.31 -2.84 14.90
CA LEU A 45 10.38 -1.86 15.05
C LEU A 45 9.95 -0.70 15.95
N GLU A 46 8.78 -0.12 15.70
CA GLU A 46 8.15 0.91 16.54
C GLU A 46 8.07 0.46 18.00
N ASP A 47 7.47 -0.70 18.27
CA ASP A 47 7.31 -1.25 19.62
C ASP A 47 8.65 -1.40 20.34
N LYS A 48 9.68 -1.87 19.62
CA LYS A 48 11.02 -2.02 20.17
C LYS A 48 11.58 -0.67 20.58
N TYR A 49 11.59 0.32 19.68
CA TYR A 49 12.20 1.62 19.93
C TYR A 49 11.45 2.44 20.96
N PHE A 50 10.12 2.32 21.03
CA PHE A 50 9.31 2.97 22.06
C PHE A 50 9.82 2.70 23.49
N LEU A 51 10.38 1.52 23.75
CA LEU A 51 10.95 1.16 25.06
C LEU A 51 12.29 1.86 25.39
N TRP A 52 13.02 2.38 24.39
CA TRP A 52 14.37 2.93 24.56
C TRP A 52 14.43 4.46 24.53
N ILE A 53 13.32 5.13 24.22
CA ILE A 53 13.28 6.60 24.12
C ILE A 53 13.48 7.23 25.50
N LYS A 54 14.43 8.18 25.58
CA LYS A 54 14.74 8.94 26.81
C LYS A 54 14.10 10.33 26.84
N ALA A 55 13.68 10.89 25.70
CA ALA A 55 13.16 12.26 25.57
C ALA A 55 11.67 12.32 25.18
N GLU A 56 10.92 13.23 25.81
CA GLU A 56 9.47 13.37 25.63
C GLU A 56 9.05 13.84 24.21
N ALA A 57 9.88 14.66 23.56
CA ALA A 57 9.64 15.10 22.18
C ALA A 57 9.75 13.93 21.17
N ASP A 58 10.64 12.98 21.43
CA ASP A 58 10.84 11.81 20.58
C ASP A 58 9.72 10.78 20.80
N LEU A 59 9.14 10.71 22.00
CA LEU A 59 7.95 9.91 22.31
C LEU A 59 6.73 10.32 21.48
N GLU A 60 6.43 11.62 21.37
CA GLU A 60 5.28 12.09 20.57
C GLU A 60 5.50 11.84 19.07
N ASN A 61 6.73 11.96 18.58
CA ASN A 61 7.07 11.66 17.20
C ASN A 61 6.88 10.16 16.89
N ILE A 62 7.38 9.26 17.75
CA ILE A 62 7.17 7.81 17.58
C ILE A 62 5.68 7.47 17.64
N ARG A 63 4.94 8.05 18.58
CA ARG A 63 3.50 7.82 18.71
C ARG A 63 2.74 8.18 17.42
N ARG A 64 3.02 9.34 16.82
CA ARG A 64 2.39 9.76 15.56
C ARG A 64 2.75 8.86 14.38
N VAL A 65 4.01 8.45 14.29
CA VAL A 65 4.45 7.50 13.26
C VAL A 65 3.76 6.17 13.43
N GLY A 66 3.62 5.69 14.67
CA GLY A 66 2.91 4.47 15.01
C GLY A 66 1.43 4.48 14.65
N GLU A 67 0.73 5.57 14.98
CA GLU A 67 -0.66 5.77 14.54
C GLU A 67 -0.80 5.74 13.02
N SER A 68 0.17 6.31 12.30
CA SER A 68 0.17 6.33 10.83
C SER A 68 0.43 4.92 10.26
N ILE A 69 1.35 4.15 10.82
CA ILE A 69 1.60 2.75 10.42
C ILE A 69 0.40 1.85 10.72
N LEU A 70 -0.29 2.08 11.85
CA LEU A 70 -1.50 1.36 12.18
C LEU A 70 -2.64 1.67 11.19
N LYS A 71 -2.75 2.93 10.75
CA LYS A 71 -3.67 3.32 9.68
C LYS A 71 -3.30 2.59 8.38
N ASP A 72 -2.04 2.67 7.96
CA ASP A 72 -1.56 1.99 6.74
C ASP A 72 -1.84 0.47 6.79
N THR A 73 -1.73 -0.16 7.95
CA THR A 73 -2.06 -1.59 8.14
C THR A 73 -3.53 -1.87 7.83
N ARG A 74 -4.45 -1.02 8.30
CA ARG A 74 -5.88 -1.15 8.03
C ARG A 74 -6.20 -0.88 6.56
N ASP A 75 -5.59 0.15 5.98
CA ASP A 75 -5.77 0.50 4.57
C ASP A 75 -5.26 -0.65 3.68
N CYS A 76 -4.14 -1.29 4.03
CA CYS A 76 -3.60 -2.45 3.33
C CYS A 76 -4.58 -3.63 3.35
N ASP A 77 -5.19 -3.92 4.51
CA ASP A 77 -6.16 -5.01 4.64
C ASP A 77 -7.44 -4.74 3.80
N GLN A 78 -7.92 -3.49 3.81
CA GLN A 78 -9.07 -3.07 3.00
C GLN A 78 -8.78 -3.14 1.49
N LEU A 79 -7.58 -2.70 1.07
CA LEU A 79 -7.16 -2.80 -0.32
C LEU A 79 -7.01 -4.24 -0.78
N LEU A 80 -6.48 -5.13 0.08
CA LEU A 80 -6.40 -6.56 -0.25
C LEU A 80 -7.78 -7.17 -0.50
N GLU A 81 -8.77 -6.85 0.33
CA GLU A 81 -10.15 -7.34 0.16
C GLU A 81 -10.76 -6.83 -1.15
N ARG A 82 -10.58 -5.54 -1.46
CA ARG A 82 -11.04 -4.93 -2.72
C ARG A 82 -10.37 -5.55 -3.94
N VAL A 83 -9.04 -5.71 -3.91
CA VAL A 83 -8.25 -6.35 -4.98
C VAL A 83 -8.70 -7.80 -5.20
N ASP A 84 -8.93 -8.57 -4.14
CA ASP A 84 -9.41 -9.96 -4.24
C ASP A 84 -10.81 -10.07 -4.83
N THR A 85 -11.70 -9.17 -4.44
CA THR A 85 -13.04 -9.06 -5.01
C THR A 85 -12.96 -8.70 -6.49
N HIS A 86 -12.11 -7.72 -6.85
CA HIS A 86 -11.91 -7.28 -8.22
C HIS A 86 -11.32 -8.37 -9.13
N LEU A 87 -10.35 -9.15 -8.63
CA LEU A 87 -9.81 -10.31 -9.33
C LEU A 87 -10.86 -11.38 -9.59
N SER A 88 -11.76 -11.59 -8.62
CA SER A 88 -12.88 -12.53 -8.76
C SER A 88 -13.84 -12.06 -9.86
N HIS A 89 -14.14 -10.75 -9.92
CA HIS A 89 -14.93 -10.16 -11.00
C HIS A 89 -14.23 -10.31 -12.37
N LEU A 90 -12.92 -10.01 -12.48
CA LEU A 90 -12.17 -10.21 -13.73
C LEU A 90 -12.18 -11.67 -14.19
N SER A 91 -12.03 -12.62 -13.26
CA SER A 91 -12.10 -14.05 -13.57
C SER A 91 -13.45 -14.43 -14.16
N ASN A 92 -14.53 -13.85 -13.64
CA ASN A 92 -15.88 -14.06 -14.14
C ASN A 92 -16.09 -13.43 -15.53
N ILE A 93 -15.59 -12.22 -15.78
CA ILE A 93 -15.66 -11.56 -17.09
C ILE A 93 -14.88 -12.36 -18.15
N ILE A 94 -13.70 -12.87 -17.80
CA ILE A 94 -12.88 -13.67 -18.71
C ILE A 94 -13.55 -15.02 -19.01
N GLY A 95 -14.20 -15.63 -18.01
CA GLY A 95 -14.86 -16.94 -18.13
C GLY A 95 -16.24 -16.90 -18.78
N ASN A 96 -16.98 -15.81 -18.62
CA ASN A 96 -18.36 -15.65 -19.08
C ASN A 96 -18.51 -14.35 -19.88
N SER A 97 -18.96 -14.43 -21.13
CA SER A 97 -19.12 -13.27 -22.01
C SER A 97 -20.34 -12.38 -21.70
N GLU A 98 -20.87 -12.42 -20.48
CA GLU A 98 -22.06 -11.65 -20.13
C GLU A 98 -21.73 -10.17 -19.91
N SER A 99 -22.68 -9.33 -20.32
CA SER A 99 -22.60 -7.87 -20.36
C SER A 99 -22.52 -7.26 -18.96
N GLN A 100 -21.34 -7.21 -18.36
CA GLN A 100 -21.07 -6.23 -17.32
C GLN A 100 -20.91 -4.84 -17.96
N ASP A 101 -21.27 -3.80 -17.22
CA ASP A 101 -21.00 -2.43 -17.62
C ASP A 101 -19.47 -2.21 -17.62
N GLU A 102 -18.86 -2.44 -18.79
CA GLU A 102 -17.39 -2.36 -18.97
C GLU A 102 -16.85 -1.00 -18.55
N LYS A 103 -17.64 0.07 -18.71
CA LYS A 103 -17.23 1.41 -18.35
C LYS A 103 -17.14 1.54 -16.84
N ALA A 104 -18.18 1.14 -16.11
CA ALA A 104 -18.18 1.18 -14.65
C ALA A 104 -17.04 0.33 -14.07
N PHE A 105 -16.79 -0.86 -14.65
CA PHE A 105 -15.68 -1.72 -14.22
C PHE A 105 -14.32 -1.05 -14.42
N ARG A 106 -14.09 -0.40 -15.58
CA ARG A 106 -12.83 0.30 -15.86
C ARG A 106 -12.65 1.54 -14.99
N GLU A 107 -13.73 2.23 -14.63
CA GLU A 107 -13.71 3.33 -13.66
C GLU A 107 -13.28 2.83 -12.27
N GLU A 108 -13.87 1.73 -11.79
CA GLU A 108 -13.47 1.08 -10.53
C GLU A 108 -12.00 0.62 -10.57
N HIS A 109 -11.55 0.03 -11.68
CA HIS A 109 -10.16 -0.39 -11.85
C HIS A 109 -9.18 0.79 -11.81
N ALA A 110 -9.57 1.94 -12.37
CA ALA A 110 -8.78 3.17 -12.32
C ALA A 110 -8.72 3.77 -10.91
N GLU A 111 -9.84 3.75 -10.17
CA GLU A 111 -9.90 4.18 -8.78
C GLU A 111 -9.00 3.29 -7.91
N LEU A 112 -9.04 1.98 -8.10
CA LEU A 112 -8.18 1.04 -7.38
C LEU A 112 -6.68 1.28 -7.66
N GLU A 113 -6.30 1.64 -8.89
CA GLU A 113 -4.93 2.04 -9.21
C GLU A 113 -4.50 3.29 -8.43
N GLU A 114 -5.37 4.29 -8.33
CA GLU A 114 -5.07 5.53 -7.62
C GLU A 114 -4.91 5.26 -6.12
N ASP A 115 -5.82 4.48 -5.54
CA ASP A 115 -5.76 4.10 -4.12
C ASP A 115 -4.48 3.31 -3.82
N MET A 116 -4.08 2.40 -4.72
CA MET A 116 -2.81 1.67 -4.64
C MET A 116 -1.61 2.62 -4.66
N ALA A 117 -1.60 3.60 -5.56
CA ALA A 117 -0.51 4.57 -5.66
C ALA A 117 -0.41 5.47 -4.42
N GLU A 118 -1.55 5.92 -3.88
CA GLU A 118 -1.61 6.70 -2.65
C GLU A 118 -1.15 5.87 -1.44
N PHE A 119 -1.62 4.64 -1.32
CA PHE A 119 -1.18 3.71 -0.27
C PHE A 119 0.33 3.51 -0.28
N VAL A 120 0.92 3.17 -1.43
CA VAL A 120 2.36 2.94 -1.57
C VAL A 120 3.16 4.19 -1.16
N LYS A 121 2.68 5.38 -1.56
CA LYS A 121 3.31 6.64 -1.18
C LYS A 121 3.28 6.84 0.34
N ASN A 122 2.12 6.64 0.97
CA ASN A 122 1.94 6.81 2.41
C ASN A 122 2.84 5.86 3.22
N VAL A 123 2.85 4.58 2.86
CA VAL A 123 3.71 3.58 3.52
C VAL A 123 5.19 3.96 3.41
N ARG A 124 5.65 4.38 2.21
CA ARG A 124 7.04 4.82 2.00
C ARG A 124 7.39 6.08 2.78
N GLU A 125 6.45 7.01 2.96
CA GLU A 125 6.65 8.20 3.80
C GLU A 125 6.73 7.83 5.28
N ASN A 126 5.81 7.00 5.78
CA ASN A 126 5.78 6.58 7.17
C ASN A 126 7.00 5.73 7.54
N ARG A 127 7.43 4.83 6.65
CA ARG A 127 8.69 4.09 6.79
C ARG A 127 9.90 5.00 6.92
N ARG A 128 10.01 6.02 6.06
CA ARG A 128 11.10 7.01 6.13
C ARG A 128 11.07 7.80 7.44
N ARG A 129 9.88 8.16 7.94
CA ARG A 129 9.73 8.85 9.22
C ARG A 129 10.17 7.98 10.39
N LEU A 130 9.75 6.71 10.41
CA LEU A 130 10.16 5.77 11.47
C LEU A 130 11.68 5.60 11.50
N PHE A 131 12.31 5.38 10.35
CA PHE A 131 13.77 5.22 10.29
C PHE A 131 14.53 6.47 10.73
N LYS A 132 14.05 7.67 10.41
CA LYS A 132 14.69 8.90 10.90
C LYS A 132 14.69 9.00 12.41
N VAL A 133 13.59 8.60 13.06
CA VAL A 133 13.51 8.60 14.52
C VAL A 133 14.46 7.56 15.11
N VAL A 134 14.46 6.36 14.51
CA VAL A 134 15.35 5.25 14.88
C VAL A 134 16.84 5.61 14.72
N GLU A 135 17.23 6.25 13.61
CA GLU A 135 18.63 6.61 13.32
C GLU A 135 19.14 7.72 14.25
N TYR A 136 18.30 8.71 14.56
CA TYR A 136 18.67 9.81 15.47
C TYR A 136 19.02 9.29 16.87
N ASP A 137 18.26 8.32 17.40
CA ASP A 137 18.56 7.69 18.70
C ASP A 137 19.89 6.92 18.68
N VAL A 138 20.21 6.23 17.58
CA VAL A 138 21.47 5.46 17.44
C VAL A 138 22.70 6.36 17.34
N GLU A 139 22.58 7.56 16.76
CA GLU A 139 23.68 8.53 16.71
C GLU A 139 23.91 9.21 18.08
N MET A 140 22.84 9.47 18.84
CA MET A 140 22.93 10.06 20.18
C MET A 140 23.53 9.09 21.23
N ASP A 141 23.28 7.78 21.13
CA ASP A 141 23.87 6.78 22.03
C ASP A 141 25.38 6.51 21.75
N LYS A 142 25.94 7.04 20.64
CA LYS A 142 27.37 6.95 20.31
C LYS A 142 28.19 8.17 20.74
N LEU A 143 27.55 9.22 21.25
CA LEU A 143 28.17 10.44 21.78
C LEU A 143 28.25 10.39 23.31
#